data_AF-A0A1H6B5Z8-F1
#
_entry.id   AF-A0A1H6B5Z8-F1
#
_cell.length_a   1.000
_cell.length_b   1.000
_cell.length_c   1.000
_cell.angle_alpha   90.00
_cell.angle_beta   90.00
_cell.angle_gamma   90.00
#
_symmetry.space_group_name_H-M   'P 1'
#
loop_
_entity.id
_entity.type
_entity.pdbx_description
1 polymer ?
#
loop_
_entity_poly.entity_id
_entity_poly.type
_entity_poly.pdbx_seq_one_letter_code
_entity_poly.pdbx_strand_id
1 'polypeptide(L)'
;MKLNTLLVAAALASTSLSSCVFKTAEENQLKYTHTTLVDGDAYAFFRQVGSIAPYEVSYADHVATVGNAQAKDASAKVAAYFNEILPKMDSLATKYHVDFPIRGTEVFAAKNEENVAVEPTQAPTIVQDSTVAVDEAEPIVMQHAAVYSDEAYMHHIQHQVALVKEQMRRLSRNTNKDLRDFAQSQTEAVAQLFTAVGGKEDAHAHH
;
A
#
# COMPACT_ATOMS: atom_id res chain seq x y z
N MET A 1 32.27 29.24 -54.35
CA MET A 1 31.72 28.07 -53.62
C MET A 1 32.05 28.22 -52.14
N LYS A 2 31.14 28.69 -51.25
CA LYS A 2 31.40 28.75 -49.79
C LYS A 2 30.21 29.19 -48.90
N LEU A 3 28.96 28.84 -49.23
CA LEU A 3 27.78 29.21 -48.42
C LEU A 3 26.88 28.02 -48.01
N ASN A 4 27.17 26.80 -48.48
CA ASN A 4 26.27 25.65 -48.24
C ASN A 4 26.65 24.77 -47.05
N THR A 5 27.77 25.04 -46.37
CA THR A 5 28.27 24.19 -45.27
C THR A 5 27.80 24.62 -43.88
N LEU A 6 27.28 25.84 -43.70
CA LEU A 6 26.85 26.33 -42.38
C LEU A 6 25.42 25.90 -42.00
N LEU A 7 24.54 25.64 -42.97
CA LEU A 7 23.16 25.23 -42.69
C LEU A 7 23.05 23.75 -42.29
N VAL A 8 23.97 22.89 -42.74
CA VAL A 8 23.96 21.46 -42.42
C VAL A 8 24.48 21.19 -41.00
N ALA A 9 25.40 22.03 -40.49
CA ALA A 9 25.92 21.91 -39.13
C ALA A 9 24.90 22.32 -38.06
N ALA A 10 23.98 23.25 -38.35
CA ALA A 10 22.94 23.68 -37.41
C ALA A 10 21.82 22.64 -37.22
N ALA A 11 21.56 21.80 -38.22
CA ALA A 11 20.55 20.73 -38.14
C ALA A 11 21.02 19.50 -37.34
N LEU A 12 22.35 19.32 -37.21
CA LEU A 12 22.94 18.19 -36.47
C LEU A 12 23.18 18.49 -34.99
N ALA A 13 23.25 19.77 -34.60
CA ALA A 13 23.40 20.18 -33.20
C ALA A 13 22.06 20.33 -32.44
N SER A 14 20.93 20.31 -33.14
CA SER A 14 19.59 20.43 -32.53
C SER A 14 18.99 19.08 -32.12
N THR A 15 19.56 17.95 -32.56
CA THR A 15 19.08 16.61 -32.20
C THR A 15 19.80 15.99 -31.01
N SER A 16 20.91 16.57 -30.55
CA SER A 16 21.69 16.07 -29.40
C SER A 16 21.24 16.61 -28.04
N LEU A 17 20.27 17.54 -27.99
CA LEU A 17 19.66 18.04 -26.75
C LEU A 17 18.32 17.36 -26.41
N SER A 18 17.83 16.45 -27.26
CA SER A 18 16.59 15.69 -27.00
C SER A 18 16.80 14.43 -26.16
N SER A 19 18.00 14.17 -25.62
CA SER A 19 18.23 12.98 -24.78
C SER A 19 17.67 13.10 -23.36
N CYS A 20 17.19 14.28 -22.96
CA CYS A 20 16.32 14.41 -21.80
C CYS A 20 14.88 14.34 -22.30
N VAL A 21 14.39 13.12 -22.56
CA VAL A 21 12.95 12.91 -22.66
C VAL A 21 12.42 13.13 -21.25
N PHE A 22 12.07 14.37 -20.91
CA PHE A 22 11.63 14.75 -19.57
C PHE A 22 10.49 13.85 -19.10
N LYS A 23 9.59 13.44 -20.00
CA LYS A 23 8.56 12.43 -19.74
C LYS A 23 9.12 11.07 -19.35
N THR A 24 10.10 10.53 -20.07
CA THR A 24 10.71 9.23 -19.73
C THR A 24 11.53 9.32 -18.45
N ALA A 25 12.15 10.47 -18.15
CA ALA A 25 12.84 10.70 -16.88
C ALA A 25 11.85 10.81 -15.70
N GLU A 26 10.71 11.50 -15.90
CA GLU A 26 9.61 11.63 -14.94
C GLU A 26 8.95 10.26 -14.68
N GLU A 27 8.60 9.52 -15.74
CA GLU A 27 7.99 8.19 -15.69
C GLU A 27 8.91 7.12 -15.08
N ASN A 28 10.24 7.31 -15.13
CA ASN A 28 11.21 6.37 -14.53
C ASN A 28 11.82 6.87 -13.22
N GLN A 29 11.34 7.97 -12.62
CA GLN A 29 11.89 8.44 -11.34
C GLN A 29 11.80 7.36 -10.27
N LEU A 30 10.67 6.66 -10.19
CA LEU A 30 10.50 5.58 -9.24
C LEU A 30 11.62 4.52 -9.34
N LYS A 31 11.99 4.13 -10.56
CA LYS A 31 13.00 3.10 -10.84
C LYS A 31 14.42 3.50 -10.45
N TYR A 32 14.76 4.80 -10.51
CA TYR A 32 16.15 5.26 -10.39
C TYR A 32 16.43 6.10 -9.14
N THR A 33 15.42 6.76 -8.59
CA THR A 33 15.59 7.69 -7.46
C THR A 33 14.82 7.25 -6.21
N HIS A 34 13.87 6.30 -6.32
CA HIS A 34 12.99 5.90 -5.22
C HIS A 34 12.32 7.11 -4.52
N THR A 35 12.15 8.20 -5.25
CA THR A 35 11.57 9.45 -4.73
C THR A 35 10.06 9.37 -4.81
N THR A 36 9.40 9.64 -3.69
CA THR A 36 7.95 9.65 -3.60
C THR A 36 7.39 11.07 -3.55
N LEU A 37 6.22 11.27 -4.15
CA LEU A 37 5.49 12.55 -4.21
C LEU A 37 4.37 12.62 -3.16
N VAL A 38 4.36 11.71 -2.19
CA VAL A 38 3.38 11.69 -1.10
C VAL A 38 4.02 12.09 0.22
N ASP A 39 3.19 12.59 1.15
CA ASP A 39 3.64 12.88 2.51
C ASP A 39 3.78 11.59 3.36
N GLY A 40 4.26 11.73 4.61
CA GLY A 40 4.51 10.59 5.49
C GLY A 40 3.28 9.72 5.76
N ASP A 41 2.11 10.33 5.94
CA ASP A 41 0.85 9.59 6.18
C ASP A 41 0.44 8.79 4.95
N ALA A 42 0.53 9.38 3.76
CA ALA A 42 0.24 8.66 2.52
C ALA A 42 1.27 7.57 2.23
N TYR A 43 2.55 7.81 2.51
CA TYR A 43 3.58 6.78 2.35
C TYR A 43 3.31 5.60 3.29
N ALA A 44 2.99 5.87 4.57
CA ALA A 44 2.61 4.85 5.55
C ALA A 44 1.36 4.07 5.09
N PHE A 45 0.34 4.77 4.56
CA PHE A 45 -0.84 4.14 3.98
C PHE A 45 -0.47 3.12 2.89
N PHE A 46 0.33 3.52 1.90
CA PHE A 46 0.69 2.62 0.79
C PHE A 46 1.52 1.44 1.25
N ARG A 47 2.44 1.65 2.20
CA ARG A 47 3.25 0.56 2.77
C ARG A 47 2.41 -0.43 3.56
N GLN A 48 1.55 0.06 4.45
CA GLN A 48 0.79 -0.79 5.37
C GLN A 48 -0.41 -1.45 4.69
N VAL A 49 -1.26 -0.68 4.02
CA VAL A 49 -2.42 -1.25 3.32
C VAL A 49 -1.95 -2.07 2.11
N GLY A 50 -0.85 -1.67 1.47
CA GLY A 50 -0.23 -2.43 0.40
C GLY A 50 0.34 -3.78 0.84
N SER A 51 0.75 -3.95 2.11
CA SER A 51 1.16 -5.26 2.64
C SER A 51 -0.02 -6.10 3.10
N ILE A 52 -1.01 -5.49 3.75
CA ILE A 52 -2.19 -6.17 4.28
C ILE A 52 -3.05 -6.72 3.15
N ALA A 53 -3.41 -5.89 2.17
CA ALA A 53 -4.39 -6.25 1.14
C ALA A 53 -4.05 -7.53 0.35
N PRO A 54 -2.85 -7.71 -0.22
CA PRO A 54 -2.53 -8.94 -0.97
C PRO A 54 -2.46 -10.18 -0.06
N TYR A 55 -1.92 -10.04 1.16
CA TYR A 55 -1.88 -11.13 2.13
C TYR A 55 -3.30 -11.57 2.50
N GLU A 56 -4.19 -10.64 2.86
CA GLU A 56 -5.56 -10.97 3.25
C GLU A 56 -6.39 -11.55 2.12
N VAL A 57 -6.18 -11.12 0.87
CA VAL A 57 -6.82 -11.77 -0.30
C VAL A 57 -6.42 -13.24 -0.36
N SER A 58 -5.12 -13.53 -0.27
CA SER A 58 -4.62 -14.92 -0.32
C SER A 58 -5.03 -15.75 0.91
N TYR A 59 -5.10 -15.15 2.11
CA TYR A 59 -5.57 -15.83 3.31
C TYR A 59 -7.08 -16.11 3.22
N ALA A 60 -7.86 -15.15 2.70
CA ALA A 60 -9.28 -15.31 2.47
C ALA A 60 -9.59 -16.46 1.50
N ASP A 61 -8.78 -16.65 0.45
CA ASP A 61 -8.89 -17.78 -0.47
C ASP A 61 -8.68 -19.12 0.26
N HIS A 62 -7.73 -19.20 1.20
CA HIS A 62 -7.57 -20.39 2.03
C HIS A 62 -8.80 -20.62 2.92
N VAL A 63 -9.25 -19.60 3.65
CA VAL A 63 -10.43 -19.70 4.55
C VAL A 63 -11.70 -20.08 3.80
N ALA A 64 -11.86 -19.62 2.56
CA ALA A 64 -12.96 -20.02 1.69
C ALA A 64 -13.04 -21.54 1.46
N THR A 65 -11.94 -22.27 1.65
CA THR A 65 -11.90 -23.73 1.55
C THR A 65 -12.12 -24.43 2.90
N VAL A 66 -11.40 -24.01 3.95
CA VAL A 66 -11.32 -24.74 5.22
C VAL A 66 -12.26 -24.23 6.32
N GLY A 67 -12.78 -23.02 6.19
CA GLY A 67 -13.48 -22.36 7.30
C GLY A 67 -14.92 -22.78 7.52
N ASN A 68 -15.42 -22.39 8.69
CA ASN A 68 -16.84 -22.47 9.02
C ASN A 68 -17.65 -21.40 8.25
N ALA A 69 -18.99 -21.43 8.40
CA ALA A 69 -19.87 -20.51 7.66
C ALA A 69 -19.58 -19.03 7.94
N GLN A 70 -19.25 -18.68 9.19
CA GLN A 70 -18.94 -17.30 9.58
C GLN A 70 -17.60 -16.85 9.01
N ALA A 71 -16.55 -17.68 9.15
CA ALA A 71 -15.23 -17.38 8.62
C ALA A 71 -15.23 -17.26 7.08
N LYS A 72 -16.02 -18.09 6.39
CA LYS A 72 -16.20 -18.02 4.93
C LYS A 72 -16.94 -16.77 4.47
N ASP A 73 -17.96 -16.34 5.20
CA ASP A 73 -18.68 -15.09 4.91
C ASP A 73 -17.77 -13.87 5.12
N ALA A 74 -17.02 -13.85 6.23
CA ALA A 74 -16.03 -12.81 6.50
C ALA A 74 -14.94 -12.78 5.42
N SER A 75 -14.38 -13.93 5.04
CA SER A 75 -13.32 -14.02 4.04
C SER A 75 -13.78 -13.56 2.67
N ALA A 76 -15.01 -13.90 2.25
CA ALA A 76 -15.58 -13.44 1.01
C ALA A 76 -15.71 -11.91 0.94
N LYS A 77 -16.16 -11.26 2.03
CA LYS A 77 -16.28 -9.79 2.11
C LYS A 77 -14.93 -9.09 2.09
N VAL A 78 -13.95 -9.65 2.80
CA VAL A 78 -12.57 -9.16 2.86
C VAL A 78 -11.93 -9.22 1.49
N ALA A 79 -11.99 -10.38 0.82
CA ALA A 79 -11.45 -10.56 -0.52
C ALA A 79 -12.11 -9.62 -1.51
N ALA A 80 -13.44 -9.45 -1.45
CA ALA A 80 -14.16 -8.53 -2.32
C ALA A 80 -13.68 -7.08 -2.16
N TYR A 81 -13.60 -6.59 -0.91
CA TYR A 81 -13.14 -5.23 -0.63
C TYR A 81 -11.69 -5.00 -1.09
N PHE A 82 -10.77 -5.89 -0.74
CA PHE A 82 -9.37 -5.72 -1.11
C PHE A 82 -9.12 -5.82 -2.61
N ASN A 83 -9.79 -6.73 -3.32
CA ASN A 83 -9.71 -6.81 -4.78
C ASN A 83 -10.28 -5.56 -5.47
N GLU A 84 -11.24 -4.86 -4.85
CA GLU A 84 -11.76 -3.60 -5.39
C GLU A 84 -10.77 -2.44 -5.24
N ILE A 85 -10.11 -2.33 -4.08
CA ILE A 85 -9.22 -1.19 -3.79
C ILE A 85 -7.82 -1.35 -4.37
N LEU A 86 -7.31 -2.58 -4.53
CA LEU A 86 -5.95 -2.84 -4.98
C LEU A 86 -5.60 -2.16 -6.32
N PRO A 87 -6.42 -2.24 -7.38
CA PRO A 87 -6.14 -1.54 -8.64
C PRO A 87 -6.16 -0.01 -8.52
N LYS A 88 -7.00 0.53 -7.62
CA LYS A 88 -7.07 1.97 -7.36
C LYS A 88 -5.82 2.45 -6.63
N MET A 89 -5.35 1.67 -5.65
CA MET A 89 -4.09 1.91 -4.95
C MET A 89 -2.89 1.83 -5.91
N ASP A 90 -2.85 0.84 -6.79
CA ASP A 90 -1.81 0.70 -7.81
C ASP A 90 -1.71 1.92 -8.73
N SER A 91 -2.87 2.41 -9.18
CA SER A 91 -2.96 3.61 -10.00
C SER A 91 -2.46 4.85 -9.25
N LEU A 92 -2.85 5.04 -7.99
CA LEU A 92 -2.41 6.19 -7.18
C LEU A 92 -0.92 6.11 -6.84
N ALA A 93 -0.42 4.93 -6.52
CA ALA A 93 0.97 4.73 -6.17
C ALA A 93 1.89 4.96 -7.38
N THR A 94 1.50 4.46 -8.56
CA THR A 94 2.18 4.77 -9.82
C THR A 94 2.19 6.28 -10.07
N LYS A 95 1.04 6.95 -9.90
CA LYS A 95 0.90 8.39 -10.13
C LYS A 95 1.80 9.23 -9.20
N TYR A 96 1.96 8.82 -7.95
CA TYR A 96 2.72 9.57 -6.95
C TYR A 96 4.11 9.00 -6.67
N HIS A 97 4.62 8.15 -7.57
CA HIS A 97 5.95 7.57 -7.49
C HIS A 97 6.18 6.92 -6.12
N VAL A 98 5.19 6.20 -5.61
CA VAL A 98 5.35 5.34 -4.45
C VAL A 98 5.80 4.00 -4.98
N ASP A 99 6.83 3.40 -4.38
CA ASP A 99 7.32 2.08 -4.79
C ASP A 99 6.23 1.04 -4.55
N PHE A 100 5.46 0.81 -5.60
CA PHE A 100 4.27 0.00 -5.70
C PHE A 100 4.27 -0.49 -7.15
N PRO A 101 4.32 -1.80 -7.41
CA PRO A 101 3.69 -2.89 -6.69
C PRO A 101 4.62 -3.55 -5.67
N ILE A 102 4.08 -4.08 -4.57
CA ILE A 102 4.86 -4.96 -3.70
C ILE A 102 5.00 -6.34 -4.38
N ARG A 103 5.76 -6.40 -5.48
CA ARG A 103 6.22 -7.68 -6.04
C ARG A 103 7.06 -8.35 -4.94
N GLY A 104 6.60 -9.49 -4.45
CA GLY A 104 7.26 -10.22 -3.35
C GLY A 104 6.75 -9.88 -1.95
N THR A 105 5.55 -9.27 -1.80
CA THR A 105 4.88 -9.31 -0.48
C THR A 105 4.54 -10.75 -0.15
N GLU A 106 4.66 -11.09 1.13
CA GLU A 106 4.28 -12.40 1.63
C GLU A 106 2.80 -12.63 1.31
N VAL A 107 2.54 -13.66 0.50
CA VAL A 107 1.21 -14.23 0.35
C VAL A 107 1.06 -15.32 1.39
N PHE A 108 -0.15 -15.49 1.89
CA PHE A 108 -0.46 -16.53 2.85
C PHE A 108 -0.10 -17.91 2.26
N ALA A 109 0.83 -18.60 2.92
CA ALA A 109 1.22 -19.95 2.59
C ALA A 109 0.60 -20.91 3.61
N ALA A 110 -0.55 -21.51 3.28
CA ALA A 110 -1.05 -22.63 4.05
C ALA A 110 -0.14 -23.85 3.81
N LYS A 111 0.70 -24.23 4.77
CA LYS A 111 1.11 -25.62 5.00
C LYS A 111 1.89 -25.80 6.30
N ASN A 112 2.09 -27.04 6.70
CA ASN A 112 2.89 -27.50 7.85
C ASN A 112 4.39 -27.13 7.74
N GLU A 113 4.71 -25.99 7.15
CA GLU A 113 6.05 -25.43 7.04
C GLU A 113 5.91 -24.04 7.64
N GLU A 114 6.68 -23.78 8.69
CA GLU A 114 6.85 -22.44 9.25
C GLU A 114 6.87 -21.43 8.11
N ASN A 115 6.04 -20.38 8.23
CA ASN A 115 6.11 -19.22 7.36
C ASN A 115 7.59 -18.86 7.22
N VAL A 116 8.19 -19.13 6.06
CA VAL A 116 9.59 -18.80 5.81
C VAL A 116 9.59 -17.29 5.76
N ALA A 117 9.94 -16.69 6.90
CA ALA A 117 10.24 -15.29 7.02
C ALA A 117 11.30 -14.98 5.98
N VAL A 118 10.90 -14.38 4.87
CA VAL A 118 11.83 -13.53 4.16
C VAL A 118 11.81 -12.27 5.01
N GLU A 119 12.85 -12.11 5.84
CA GLU A 119 13.02 -10.92 6.67
C GLU A 119 12.54 -9.71 5.86
N PRO A 120 11.59 -8.90 6.38
CA PRO A 120 11.38 -7.58 5.81
C PRO A 120 12.76 -6.94 5.86
N THR A 121 13.34 -6.67 4.68
CA THR A 121 14.75 -6.39 4.48
C THR A 121 15.26 -5.38 5.49
N GLN A 122 15.67 -5.86 6.66
CA GLN A 122 15.90 -5.13 7.89
C GLN A 122 14.78 -4.13 8.27
N ALA A 123 14.55 -3.97 9.58
CA ALA A 123 13.98 -2.70 10.06
C ALA A 123 14.76 -1.55 9.40
N PRO A 124 14.12 -0.44 8.98
CA PRO A 124 14.87 0.68 8.44
C PRO A 124 15.95 1.00 9.46
N THR A 125 17.21 0.87 9.04
CA THR A 125 18.35 1.27 9.86
C THR A 125 18.10 2.74 10.14
N ILE A 126 17.73 3.04 11.38
CA ILE A 126 17.64 4.41 11.87
C ILE A 126 19.07 4.94 11.76
N VAL A 127 19.35 5.66 10.68
CA VAL A 127 20.45 6.60 10.67
C VAL A 127 20.03 7.64 11.72
N GLN A 128 20.52 7.45 12.94
CA GLN A 128 20.42 8.43 14.00
C GLN A 128 21.19 9.66 13.54
N ASP A 129 20.51 10.55 12.81
CA ASP A 129 20.90 11.94 12.84
C ASP A 129 20.23 12.55 14.07
N SER A 130 21.08 13.02 14.98
CA SER A 130 20.67 13.49 16.29
C SER A 130 19.94 14.82 16.12
N THR A 131 18.62 14.83 16.30
CA THR A 131 17.87 15.82 17.09
C THR A 131 16.37 15.70 16.83
N VAL A 132 15.60 15.95 17.90
CA VAL A 132 14.14 16.05 18.00
C VAL A 132 13.43 14.72 18.31
N ALA A 133 13.19 14.55 19.61
CA ALA A 133 12.20 13.63 20.15
C ALA A 133 10.81 13.95 19.57
N VAL A 134 10.21 12.97 18.91
CA VAL A 134 8.78 12.94 18.59
C VAL A 134 8.27 11.58 19.07
N ASP A 135 7.21 11.62 19.87
CA ASP A 135 6.55 10.49 20.53
C ASP A 135 6.59 9.19 19.72
N GLU A 136 7.03 8.13 20.40
CA GLU A 136 7.07 6.75 19.91
C GLU A 136 5.65 6.24 19.62
N ALA A 137 5.19 6.42 18.39
CA ALA A 137 4.20 5.52 17.80
C ALA A 137 4.99 4.34 17.21
N GLU A 138 4.97 3.20 17.89
CA GLU A 138 5.55 1.95 17.38
C GLU A 138 5.06 1.68 15.94
N PRO A 139 5.91 1.16 15.03
CA PRO A 139 5.47 0.82 13.69
C PRO A 139 4.37 -0.24 13.79
N ILE A 140 3.19 0.07 13.28
CA ILE A 140 2.05 -0.86 13.28
C ILE A 140 2.37 -2.01 12.32
N VAL A 141 2.75 -3.18 12.87
CA VAL A 141 3.20 -4.34 12.10
C VAL A 141 2.01 -5.22 11.68
N MET A 142 1.99 -5.65 10.42
CA MET A 142 1.10 -6.71 9.93
C MET A 142 1.35 -7.99 10.75
N GLN A 143 0.29 -8.58 11.30
CA GLN A 143 0.40 -9.84 12.02
C GLN A 143 0.22 -10.96 11.01
N HIS A 144 1.11 -11.95 11.02
CA HIS A 144 0.91 -13.17 10.23
C HIS A 144 0.19 -14.20 11.08
N ALA A 145 -0.75 -14.93 10.47
CA ALA A 145 -1.39 -16.04 11.15
C ALA A 145 -0.38 -17.18 11.38
N ALA A 146 -0.31 -17.66 12.63
CA ALA A 146 0.07 -19.03 12.90
C ALA A 146 -1.08 -19.98 12.48
N VAL A 147 -0.84 -21.29 12.48
CA VAL A 147 -1.77 -22.37 12.06
C VAL A 147 -3.26 -21.96 12.09
N TYR A 148 -3.94 -22.13 10.97
CA TYR A 148 -5.33 -21.70 10.80
C TYR A 148 -6.28 -22.29 11.86
N SER A 149 -7.09 -21.42 12.45
CA SER A 149 -8.35 -21.76 13.13
C SER A 149 -9.38 -20.66 12.84
N ASP A 150 -10.67 -21.00 12.88
CA ASP A 150 -11.74 -20.01 12.65
C ASP A 150 -11.63 -18.82 13.62
N GLU A 151 -11.39 -19.07 14.91
CA GLU A 151 -11.28 -18.03 15.93
C GLU A 151 -10.07 -17.12 15.72
N ALA A 152 -8.89 -17.71 15.48
CA ALA A 152 -7.68 -16.95 15.20
C ALA A 152 -7.82 -16.11 13.92
N TYR A 153 -8.46 -16.66 12.88
CA TYR A 153 -8.75 -15.93 11.65
C TYR A 153 -9.65 -14.73 11.90
N MET A 154 -10.75 -14.91 12.63
CA MET A 154 -11.70 -13.82 12.91
C MET A 154 -11.04 -12.69 13.72
N HIS A 155 -10.23 -13.04 14.74
CA HIS A 155 -9.49 -12.05 15.52
C HIS A 155 -8.45 -11.32 14.67
N HIS A 156 -7.69 -12.06 13.86
CA HIS A 156 -6.68 -11.53 12.95
C HIS A 156 -7.30 -10.55 11.96
N ILE A 157 -8.35 -10.94 11.24
CA ILE A 157 -8.93 -10.09 10.21
C ILE A 157 -9.64 -8.86 10.79
N GLN A 158 -10.24 -8.98 11.97
CA GLN A 158 -10.78 -7.85 12.69
C GLN A 158 -9.68 -6.82 12.99
N HIS A 159 -8.51 -7.26 13.45
CA HIS A 159 -7.37 -6.39 13.70
C HIS A 159 -6.88 -5.74 12.40
N GLN A 160 -6.65 -6.52 11.33
CA GLN A 160 -6.14 -5.97 10.07
C GLN A 160 -7.09 -4.96 9.43
N VAL A 161 -8.40 -5.21 9.44
CA VAL A 161 -9.39 -4.26 8.93
C VAL A 161 -9.44 -2.99 9.79
N ALA A 162 -9.22 -3.08 11.11
CA ALA A 162 -9.09 -1.90 11.97
C ALA A 162 -7.89 -1.04 11.57
N LEU A 163 -6.75 -1.66 11.25
CA LEU A 163 -5.56 -0.95 10.78
C LEU A 163 -5.81 -0.24 9.45
N VAL A 164 -6.45 -0.93 8.50
CA VAL A 164 -6.80 -0.33 7.21
C VAL A 164 -7.77 0.85 7.39
N LYS A 165 -8.77 0.71 8.26
CA LYS A 165 -9.70 1.80 8.61
C LYS A 165 -8.96 3.00 9.18
N GLU A 166 -8.02 2.80 10.10
CA GLU A 166 -7.20 3.87 10.67
C GLU A 166 -6.33 4.55 9.61
N GLN A 167 -5.70 3.79 8.72
CA GLN A 167 -4.90 4.35 7.63
C GLN A 167 -5.77 5.13 6.62
N MET A 168 -6.97 4.67 6.30
CA MET A 168 -7.95 5.43 5.50
C MET A 168 -8.36 6.72 6.22
N ARG A 169 -8.59 6.68 7.53
CA ARG A 169 -8.93 7.87 8.32
C ARG A 169 -7.80 8.91 8.28
N ARG A 170 -6.55 8.51 8.40
CA ARG A 170 -5.38 9.41 8.27
C ARG A 170 -5.29 9.99 6.86
N LEU A 171 -5.38 9.13 5.84
CA LEU A 171 -5.34 9.53 4.44
C LEU A 171 -6.48 10.50 4.06
N SER A 172 -7.64 10.41 4.71
CA SER A 172 -8.77 11.35 4.50
C SER A 172 -8.48 12.81 4.89
N ARG A 173 -7.36 13.06 5.58
CA ARG A 173 -6.89 14.39 5.97
C ARG A 173 -5.67 14.84 5.17
N ASN A 174 -5.29 14.07 4.15
CA ASN A 174 -4.11 14.33 3.35
C ASN A 174 -4.21 15.68 2.59
N THR A 175 -3.05 16.31 2.41
CA THR A 175 -2.94 17.55 1.63
C THR A 175 -3.17 17.31 0.14
N ASN A 176 -2.83 16.13 -0.35
CA ASN A 176 -3.09 15.68 -1.70
C ASN A 176 -4.58 15.35 -1.90
N LYS A 177 -5.22 16.08 -2.83
CA LYS A 177 -6.65 15.97 -3.08
C LYS A 177 -7.07 14.57 -3.55
N ASP A 178 -6.31 13.94 -4.44
CA ASP A 178 -6.74 12.66 -5.03
C ASP A 178 -6.64 11.53 -4.01
N LEU A 179 -5.60 11.55 -3.16
CA LEU A 179 -5.45 10.62 -2.04
C LEU A 179 -6.54 10.82 -0.99
N ARG A 180 -6.85 12.07 -0.67
CA ARG A 180 -7.93 12.43 0.25
C ARG A 180 -9.28 11.95 -0.26
N ASP A 181 -9.61 12.24 -1.52
CA ASP A 181 -10.89 11.87 -2.13
C ASP A 181 -11.02 10.33 -2.21
N PHE A 182 -9.94 9.64 -2.55
CA PHE A 182 -9.89 8.19 -2.51
C PHE A 182 -10.23 7.67 -1.10
N ALA A 183 -9.55 8.15 -0.06
CA ALA A 183 -9.80 7.75 1.32
C ALA A 183 -11.23 8.04 1.79
N GLN A 184 -11.76 9.23 1.46
CA GLN A 184 -13.13 9.61 1.77
C GLN A 184 -14.15 8.69 1.10
N SER A 185 -13.92 8.31 -0.16
CA SER A 185 -14.78 7.36 -0.87
C SER A 185 -14.79 5.96 -0.26
N GLN A 186 -13.72 5.56 0.44
CA GLN A 186 -13.58 4.23 1.05
C GLN A 186 -13.98 4.21 2.53
N THR A 187 -14.24 5.36 3.15
CA THR A 187 -14.49 5.48 4.59
C THR A 187 -15.72 4.67 5.03
N GLU A 188 -16.80 4.74 4.26
CA GLU A 188 -18.00 3.96 4.58
C GLU A 188 -17.79 2.47 4.34
N ALA A 189 -17.20 2.10 3.19
CA ALA A 189 -16.97 0.71 2.83
C ALA A 189 -16.08 -0.02 3.85
N VAL A 190 -14.99 0.62 4.30
CA VAL A 190 -14.09 0.02 5.30
C VAL A 190 -14.74 -0.08 6.69
N ALA A 191 -15.61 0.87 7.06
CA ALA A 191 -16.36 0.80 8.32
C ALA A 191 -17.42 -0.33 8.31
N GLN A 192 -18.11 -0.49 7.17
CA GLN A 192 -19.02 -1.62 6.97
C GLN A 192 -18.27 -2.96 7.02
N LEU A 193 -17.09 -3.05 6.39
CA LEU A 193 -16.25 -4.24 6.46
C LEU A 193 -15.82 -4.52 7.91
N PHE A 194 -15.36 -3.51 8.64
CA PHE A 194 -14.94 -3.63 10.04
C PHE A 194 -16.07 -4.19 10.92
N THR A 195 -17.28 -3.68 10.75
CA THR A 195 -18.47 -4.18 11.45
C THR A 195 -18.79 -5.62 11.05
N ALA A 196 -18.70 -5.94 9.76
CA ALA A 196 -19.01 -7.27 9.24
C ALA A 196 -18.06 -8.36 9.77
N VAL A 197 -16.81 -8.02 10.07
CA VAL A 197 -15.82 -8.94 10.65
C VAL A 197 -15.85 -8.97 12.19
N GLY A 198 -16.84 -8.34 12.84
CA GLY A 198 -17.03 -8.37 14.29
C GLY A 198 -16.41 -7.19 15.05
N GLY A 199 -15.90 -6.19 14.33
CA GLY A 199 -15.50 -4.90 14.89
C GLY A 199 -16.68 -4.15 15.51
N LYS A 200 -16.44 -3.48 16.63
CA LYS A 200 -17.41 -2.58 17.24
C LYS A 200 -17.01 -1.14 16.92
N GLU A 201 -17.89 -0.39 16.29
CA GLU A 201 -17.72 1.05 16.14
C GLU A 201 -17.71 1.69 17.54
N ASP A 202 -16.69 2.49 17.85
CA ASP A 202 -16.68 3.29 19.08
C ASP A 202 -17.79 4.34 18.99
N ALA A 203 -18.90 4.08 19.68
CA ALA A 203 -20.05 4.99 19.76
C ALA A 203 -19.73 6.32 20.51
N HIS A 204 -18.47 6.62 20.81
CA HIS A 204 -18.03 7.68 21.74
C HIS A 204 -16.99 8.66 21.19
N ALA A 205 -16.74 8.70 19.88
CA ALA A 205 -15.98 9.80 19.29
C ALA A 205 -16.88 11.04 19.01
N HIS A 206 -17.50 11.58 20.05
CA HIS A 206 -18.06 12.93 20.04
C HIS A 206 -17.26 13.82 21.00
N HIS A 207 -16.83 14.96 20.46
CA HIS A 207 -16.13 16.12 21.04
C HIS A 207 -14.63 16.19 20.85
#